data_AF-A0A849IUG5-F1
#
_entry.id   AF-A0A849IUG5-F1
#
_cell.length_a   1.000
_cell.length_b   1.000
_cell.length_c   1.000
_cell.angle_alpha   90.00
_cell.angle_beta   90.00
_cell.angle_gamma   90.00
#
_symmetry.space_group_name_H-M   'P 1'
#
loop_
_entity.id
_entity.type
_entity.pdbx_description
1 polymer ?
#
loop_
_entity_poly.entity_id
_entity_poly.type
_entity_poly.pdbx_seq_one_letter_code
_entity_poly.pdbx_strand_id
1 'polypeptide(L)'
;MTPPADVFFAKMVELPPLTAADQDELISLRIDSVQRLVSVAEITVAEFPNLLLTVDGALSSSDPSSPNTITSALAVSEGSNPRRLILAANELFIQGLDSEARNSSYERRERLILELGRPAVQLARELEALGSASASDTELQRRLGWSRSRIVQVLKRLEGKGLVKSHTSSNGPGAPRRLYRLVDFLEHVDR
;
A
#
# COMPACT_ATOMS: atom_id res chain seq x y z
N MET A 1 -12.08 26.80 -25.95
CA MET A 1 -11.08 26.98 -24.88
C MET A 1 -11.65 26.34 -23.63
N THR A 2 -11.08 25.24 -23.17
CA THR A 2 -11.51 24.58 -21.92
C THR A 2 -10.83 25.32 -20.77
N PRO A 3 -11.57 25.81 -19.75
CA PRO A 3 -10.96 26.55 -18.65
C PRO A 3 -9.97 25.65 -17.87
N PRO A 4 -8.89 26.22 -17.30
CA PRO A 4 -7.96 25.49 -16.44
C PRO A 4 -8.69 24.84 -15.26
N ALA A 5 -8.23 23.67 -14.82
CA ALA A 5 -8.86 22.89 -13.74
C ALA A 5 -8.91 23.64 -12.40
N ASP A 6 -8.05 24.66 -12.25
CA ASP A 6 -7.83 25.43 -11.04
C ASP A 6 -8.99 26.39 -10.71
N VAL A 7 -9.90 26.63 -11.67
CA VAL A 7 -11.01 27.59 -11.53
C VAL A 7 -12.21 26.98 -10.79
N PHE A 8 -12.26 25.65 -10.61
CA PHE A 8 -13.42 24.95 -10.04
C PHE A 8 -13.38 24.77 -8.52
N PHE A 9 -12.23 24.98 -7.87
CA PHE A 9 -12.07 24.73 -6.44
C PHE A 9 -11.86 26.03 -5.67
N ALA A 10 -12.80 26.36 -4.77
CA ALA A 10 -12.71 27.54 -3.92
C ALA A 10 -11.55 27.50 -2.90
N LYS A 11 -10.99 26.31 -2.63
CA LYS A 11 -9.88 26.11 -1.70
C LYS A 11 -8.99 24.97 -2.18
N MET A 12 -7.74 25.28 -2.52
CA MET A 12 -6.68 24.29 -2.69
C MET A 12 -5.91 24.17 -1.38
N VAL A 13 -5.70 22.94 -0.93
CA VAL A 13 -4.86 22.64 0.25
C VAL A 13 -3.70 21.82 -0.25
N GLU A 14 -2.50 22.40 -0.22
CA GLU A 14 -1.27 21.67 -0.46
C GLU A 14 -0.94 20.85 0.79
N LEU A 15 -0.75 19.54 0.59
CA LEU A 15 -0.37 18.63 1.66
C LEU A 15 1.16 18.50 1.67
N PRO A 16 1.85 18.93 2.73
CA PRO A 16 3.29 18.75 2.84
C PRO A 16 3.63 17.25 2.98
N PRO A 17 4.88 16.86 2.65
CA PRO A 17 5.36 15.51 2.89
C PRO A 17 5.35 15.20 4.39
N LEU A 18 5.04 13.95 4.73
CA LEU A 18 4.95 13.47 6.10
C LEU A 18 6.29 13.63 6.84
N THR A 19 6.28 14.29 8.00
CA THR A 19 7.46 14.37 8.87
C THR A 19 7.68 13.06 9.62
N ALA A 20 8.88 12.85 10.18
CA ALA A 20 9.16 11.65 10.98
C ALA A 20 8.24 11.54 12.21
N ALA A 21 7.90 12.67 12.84
CA ALA A 21 6.97 12.69 13.97
C ALA A 21 5.54 12.27 13.55
N ASP A 22 5.06 12.77 12.41
CA ASP A 22 3.75 12.38 11.87
C ASP A 22 3.71 10.89 11.48
N GLN A 23 4.85 10.34 11.03
CA GLN A 23 5.00 8.92 10.70
C GLN A 23 4.90 8.05 11.96
N ASP A 24 5.61 8.41 13.03
CA ASP A 24 5.55 7.71 14.32
C ASP A 24 4.14 7.75 14.92
N GLU A 25 3.45 8.90 14.81
CA GLU A 25 2.07 9.06 15.25
C GLU A 25 1.11 8.15 14.46
N LEU A 26 1.23 8.09 13.12
CA LEU A 26 0.41 7.20 12.29
C LEU A 26 0.63 5.72 12.60
N ILE A 27 1.88 5.30 12.84
CA ILE A 27 2.18 3.93 13.23
C ILE A 27 1.53 3.62 14.59
N SER A 28 1.68 4.53 15.55
CA SER A 28 1.12 4.38 16.90
C SER A 28 -0.42 4.29 16.88
N LEU A 29 -1.08 5.19 16.12
CA LEU A 29 -2.54 5.16 15.92
C LEU A 29 -2.99 3.85 15.27
N ARG A 30 -2.20 3.30 14.35
CA ARG A 30 -2.52 2.03 13.70
C ARG A 30 -2.41 0.86 14.67
N ILE A 31 -1.35 0.80 15.47
CA ILE A 31 -1.16 -0.26 16.47
C ILE A 31 -2.31 -0.22 17.50
N ASP A 32 -2.67 0.96 18.02
CA ASP A 32 -3.77 1.10 18.98
C ASP A 32 -5.13 0.71 18.36
N SER A 33 -5.39 1.14 17.11
CA SER A 33 -6.60 0.74 16.39
C SER A 33 -6.70 -0.77 16.20
N VAL A 34 -5.58 -1.44 15.95
CA VAL A 34 -5.51 -2.90 15.81
C VAL A 34 -5.70 -3.58 17.16
N GLN A 35 -5.06 -3.10 18.22
CA GLN A 35 -5.26 -3.63 19.57
C GLN A 35 -6.73 -3.57 19.96
N ARG A 36 -7.44 -2.47 19.65
CA ARG A 36 -8.89 -2.37 19.86
C ARG A 36 -9.67 -3.39 19.05
N LEU A 37 -9.31 -3.64 17.78
CA LEU A 37 -9.96 -4.66 16.96
C LEU A 37 -9.70 -6.08 17.48
N VAL A 38 -8.50 -6.37 17.99
CA VAL A 38 -8.16 -7.64 18.63
C VAL A 38 -8.97 -7.82 19.93
N SER A 39 -9.07 -6.79 20.79
CA SER A 39 -9.90 -6.86 21.99
C SER A 39 -11.38 -7.05 21.70
N VAL A 40 -11.90 -6.46 20.61
CA VAL A 40 -13.27 -6.72 20.13
C VAL A 40 -13.39 -8.15 19.58
N ALA A 41 -12.38 -8.66 18.88
CA ALA A 41 -12.35 -10.03 18.38
C ALA A 41 -12.33 -11.06 19.52
N GLU A 42 -11.55 -10.84 20.59
CA GLU A 42 -11.54 -11.69 21.79
C GLU A 42 -12.92 -11.78 22.46
N ILE A 43 -13.66 -10.67 22.49
CA ILE A 43 -15.06 -10.66 22.97
C ILE A 43 -15.95 -11.55 22.09
N THR A 44 -15.74 -11.56 20.78
CA THR A 44 -16.52 -12.38 19.83
C THR A 44 -16.07 -13.84 19.73
N VAL A 45 -14.79 -14.17 19.98
CA VAL A 45 -14.29 -15.56 19.97
C VAL A 45 -14.89 -16.36 21.14
N ALA A 46 -15.22 -15.69 22.25
CA ALA A 46 -16.00 -16.28 23.34
C ALA A 46 -17.43 -16.68 22.93
N GLU A 47 -18.02 -16.00 21.94
CA GLU A 47 -19.36 -16.30 21.41
C GLU A 47 -19.33 -17.17 20.13
N PHE A 48 -18.21 -17.19 19.39
CA PHE A 48 -18.05 -17.92 18.12
C PHE A 48 -16.68 -18.62 18.01
N PRO A 49 -16.54 -19.86 18.52
CA PRO A 49 -15.25 -20.54 18.72
C PRO A 49 -14.52 -21.00 17.44
N ASN A 50 -15.05 -20.72 16.25
CA ASN A 50 -14.48 -21.17 14.96
C ASN A 50 -13.82 -20.04 14.15
N LEU A 51 -13.71 -18.82 14.68
CA LEU A 51 -12.97 -17.72 14.04
C LEU A 51 -11.51 -17.76 14.51
N LEU A 52 -10.70 -18.57 13.81
CA LEU A 52 -9.27 -18.75 14.07
C LEU A 52 -8.50 -17.50 13.60
N LEU A 53 -8.30 -16.53 14.50
CA LEU A 53 -7.30 -15.47 14.36
C LEU A 53 -6.17 -15.80 15.35
N THR A 54 -5.12 -16.48 14.90
CA THR A 54 -3.93 -16.72 15.72
C THR A 54 -3.17 -15.40 15.87
N VAL A 55 -3.42 -14.68 16.97
CA VAL A 55 -2.64 -13.52 17.39
C VAL A 55 -1.80 -13.98 18.59
N ASP A 56 -0.72 -14.71 18.33
CA ASP A 56 0.19 -15.13 19.39
C ASP A 56 1.60 -14.59 19.12
N GLY A 57 2.06 -13.73 20.03
CA GLY A 57 3.45 -13.32 20.16
C GLY A 57 3.89 -12.03 19.45
N ALA A 58 3.61 -10.84 20.03
CA ALA A 58 4.42 -9.64 19.74
C ALA A 58 4.37 -8.48 20.76
N LEU A 59 3.83 -8.66 21.98
CA LEU A 59 3.70 -7.54 22.95
C LEU A 59 4.35 -7.85 24.32
N SER A 60 5.55 -8.44 24.33
CA SER A 60 6.35 -8.61 25.56
C SER A 60 7.57 -7.68 25.54
N SER A 61 7.66 -6.84 26.57
CA SER A 61 8.44 -5.60 26.65
C SER A 61 9.92 -5.77 27.00
N SER A 62 10.65 -6.70 26.37
CA SER A 62 12.07 -6.93 26.72
C SER A 62 12.92 -7.52 25.59
N ASP A 63 12.66 -7.13 24.34
CA ASP A 63 13.36 -7.65 23.15
C ASP A 63 13.88 -6.45 22.29
N PRO A 64 15.08 -6.51 21.66
CA PRO A 64 15.54 -5.52 20.66
C PRO A 64 14.54 -5.24 19.52
N SER A 65 13.52 -6.08 19.38
CA SER A 65 12.28 -5.96 18.63
C SER A 65 11.26 -4.98 19.22
N SER A 66 11.69 -4.05 20.08
CA SER A 66 10.78 -3.08 20.70
C SER A 66 10.10 -2.21 19.62
N PRO A 67 8.78 -1.95 19.72
CA PRO A 67 8.01 -1.28 18.68
C PRO A 67 8.68 -0.02 18.13
N ASN A 68 9.23 0.82 19.02
CA ASN A 68 9.91 2.07 18.65
C ASN A 68 11.14 1.90 17.73
N THR A 69 11.90 0.80 17.83
CA THR A 69 13.06 0.54 16.97
C THR A 69 12.61 0.14 15.56
N ILE A 70 11.55 -0.67 15.48
CA ILE A 70 10.93 -1.10 14.21
C ILE A 70 10.26 0.11 13.54
N THR A 71 9.56 0.96 14.29
CA THR A 71 8.94 2.21 13.82
C THR A 71 9.96 3.13 13.15
N SER A 72 11.11 3.35 13.81
CA SER A 72 12.18 4.19 13.29
C SER A 72 12.85 3.61 12.04
N ALA A 73 13.05 2.28 11.99
CA ALA A 73 13.62 1.61 10.83
C ALA A 73 12.68 1.64 9.61
N LEU A 74 11.37 1.49 9.83
CA LEU A 74 10.34 1.58 8.79
C LEU A 74 10.18 3.01 8.25
N ALA A 75 10.20 4.02 9.12
CA ALA A 75 10.15 5.41 8.72
C ALA A 75 11.33 5.78 7.80
N VAL A 76 12.52 5.26 8.11
CA VAL A 76 13.73 5.47 7.28
C VAL A 76 13.65 4.69 5.95
N SER A 77 13.10 3.47 5.92
CA SER A 77 13.09 2.65 4.71
C SER A 77 11.96 2.99 3.73
N GLU A 78 10.78 3.39 4.23
CA GLU A 78 9.58 3.63 3.41
C GLU A 78 9.41 5.11 3.00
N GLY A 79 10.12 6.02 3.68
CA GLY A 79 10.08 7.46 3.43
C GLY A 79 8.71 8.09 3.68
N SER A 80 8.42 9.23 3.04
CA SER A 80 7.19 10.00 3.28
C SER A 80 5.90 9.40 2.68
N ASN A 81 5.87 8.14 2.23
CA ASN A 81 4.66 7.52 1.68
C ASN A 81 3.85 6.84 2.80
N PRO A 82 2.74 7.46 3.27
CA PRO A 82 2.02 6.96 4.44
C PRO A 82 1.39 5.59 4.18
N ARG A 83 1.01 5.30 2.93
CA ARG A 83 0.39 4.02 2.57
C ARG A 83 1.37 2.86 2.68
N ARG A 84 2.62 3.05 2.22
CA ARG A 84 3.66 2.03 2.36
C ARG A 84 3.97 1.73 3.82
N LEU A 85 4.07 2.79 4.62
CA LEU A 85 4.34 2.69 6.05
C LEU A 85 3.21 1.97 6.80
N ILE A 86 1.94 2.24 6.48
CA ILE A 86 0.79 1.53 7.05
C ILE A 86 0.79 0.04 6.63
N LEU A 87 1.12 -0.28 5.39
CA LEU A 87 1.21 -1.67 4.92
C LEU A 87 2.34 -2.41 5.63
N ALA A 88 3.52 -1.81 5.73
CA ALA A 88 4.66 -2.39 6.44
C ALA A 88 4.36 -2.66 7.91
N ALA A 89 3.70 -1.71 8.59
CA ALA A 89 3.26 -1.90 9.98
C ALA A 89 2.23 -3.04 10.09
N ASN A 90 1.32 -3.17 9.13
CA ASN A 90 0.35 -4.28 9.12
C ASN A 90 1.06 -5.64 8.96
N GLU A 91 1.98 -5.74 8.00
CA GLU A 91 2.75 -6.95 7.73
C GLU A 91 3.51 -7.45 8.96
N LEU A 92 4.22 -6.54 9.64
CA LEU A 92 5.07 -6.90 10.78
C LEU A 92 4.27 -7.14 12.06
N PHE A 93 3.35 -6.23 12.43
CA PHE A 93 2.70 -6.27 13.74
C PHE A 93 1.42 -7.10 13.78
N ILE A 94 0.69 -7.21 12.68
CA ILE A 94 -0.59 -7.95 12.64
C ILE A 94 -0.37 -9.38 12.17
N GLN A 95 0.53 -9.57 11.21
CA GLN A 95 0.69 -10.85 10.52
C GLN A 95 1.97 -11.59 10.92
N GLY A 96 2.77 -11.00 11.81
CA GLY A 96 3.98 -11.63 12.36
C GLY A 96 5.04 -11.92 11.31
N LEU A 97 5.06 -11.14 10.21
CA LEU A 97 5.99 -11.38 9.12
C LEU A 97 7.42 -11.03 9.53
N ASP A 98 8.35 -11.89 9.15
CA ASP A 98 9.77 -11.63 9.32
C ASP A 98 10.22 -10.44 8.44
N SER A 99 10.99 -9.54 9.04
CA SER A 99 11.46 -8.31 8.38
C SER A 99 12.42 -8.60 7.23
N GLU A 100 13.22 -9.66 7.33
CA GLU A 100 14.19 -10.03 6.30
C GLU A 100 13.52 -10.65 5.07
N ALA A 101 12.57 -11.56 5.29
CA ALA A 101 11.74 -12.14 4.24
C ALA A 101 10.93 -11.08 3.48
N ARG A 102 10.37 -10.11 4.23
CA ARG A 102 9.69 -8.93 3.67
C ARG A 102 10.65 -8.14 2.78
N ASN A 103 11.77 -7.64 3.34
CA ASN A 103 12.71 -6.79 2.61
C ASN A 103 13.24 -7.46 1.33
N SER A 104 13.60 -8.74 1.42
CA SER A 104 14.07 -9.52 0.26
C SER A 104 13.05 -9.57 -0.88
N SER A 105 11.75 -9.62 -0.55
CA SER A 105 10.67 -9.65 -1.53
C SER A 105 10.43 -8.28 -2.16
N TYR A 106 10.53 -7.21 -1.37
CA TYR A 106 10.48 -5.84 -1.88
C TYR A 106 11.65 -5.55 -2.83
N GLU A 107 12.87 -5.95 -2.47
CA GLU A 107 14.06 -5.81 -3.33
C GLU A 107 13.92 -6.59 -4.64
N ARG A 108 13.38 -7.82 -4.57
CA ARG A 108 13.10 -8.62 -5.76
C ARG A 108 12.09 -7.94 -6.67
N ARG A 109 10.99 -7.42 -6.11
CA ARG A 109 9.97 -6.67 -6.86
C ARG A 109 10.58 -5.44 -7.54
N GLU A 110 11.36 -4.65 -6.81
CA GLU A 110 12.00 -3.44 -7.35
C GLU A 110 12.96 -3.77 -8.48
N ARG A 111 13.77 -4.82 -8.33
CA ARG A 111 14.66 -5.31 -9.39
C ARG A 111 13.91 -5.67 -10.66
N LEU A 112 12.81 -6.42 -10.55
CA LEU A 112 11.98 -6.81 -11.69
C LEU A 112 11.31 -5.61 -12.37
N ILE A 113 10.92 -4.58 -11.61
CA ILE A 113 10.38 -3.34 -12.17
C ILE A 113 11.47 -2.57 -12.93
N LEU A 114 12.68 -2.50 -12.38
CA LEU A 114 13.83 -1.86 -13.03
C LEU A 114 14.20 -2.56 -14.34
N GLU A 115 14.15 -3.90 -14.39
CA GLU A 115 14.40 -4.70 -15.59
C GLU A 115 13.39 -4.44 -16.72
N LEU A 116 12.13 -4.10 -16.39
CA LEU A 116 11.11 -3.71 -17.38
C LEU A 116 11.33 -2.30 -17.96
N GLY A 117 12.24 -1.53 -17.35
CA GLY A 117 12.70 -0.23 -17.82
C GLY A 117 11.94 0.96 -17.25
N ARG A 118 12.40 2.16 -17.62
CA ARG A 118 11.92 3.44 -17.09
C ARG A 118 10.40 3.63 -17.07
N PRO A 119 9.63 3.24 -18.11
CA PRO A 119 8.18 3.38 -18.05
C PRO A 119 7.53 2.50 -16.98
N ALA A 120 8.05 1.30 -16.72
CA ALA A 120 7.50 0.45 -15.66
C ALA A 120 7.75 1.06 -14.27
N VAL A 121 8.94 1.60 -14.05
CA VAL A 121 9.31 2.31 -12.81
C VAL A 121 8.40 3.50 -12.55
N GLN A 122 8.19 4.37 -13.56
CA GLN A 122 7.33 5.55 -13.40
C GLN A 122 5.89 5.16 -13.06
N LEU A 123 5.32 4.19 -13.79
CA LEU A 123 3.96 3.74 -13.52
C LEU A 123 3.84 3.06 -12.15
N ALA A 124 4.82 2.24 -11.75
CA ALA A 124 4.82 1.59 -10.45
C ALA A 124 4.81 2.62 -9.30
N ARG A 125 5.63 3.67 -9.39
CA ARG A 125 5.64 4.76 -8.39
C ARG A 125 4.29 5.46 -8.27
N GLU A 126 3.63 5.76 -9.39
CA GLU A 126 2.30 6.37 -9.36
C GLU A 126 1.24 5.41 -8.80
N LEU A 127 1.30 4.12 -9.15
CA LEU A 127 0.42 3.11 -8.55
C LEU A 127 0.64 2.98 -7.04
N GLU A 128 1.87 3.11 -6.56
CA GLU A 128 2.18 3.08 -5.14
C GLU A 128 1.64 4.31 -4.41
N ALA A 129 1.76 5.49 -5.02
CA ALA A 129 1.23 6.74 -4.49
C ALA A 129 -0.31 6.78 -4.49
N LEU A 130 -0.97 6.20 -5.49
CA LEU A 130 -2.44 6.17 -5.61
C LEU A 130 -3.08 4.94 -4.96
N GLY A 131 -2.32 3.86 -4.77
CA GLY A 131 -2.77 2.58 -4.21
C GLY A 131 -3.36 1.65 -5.28
N SER A 132 -4.49 2.04 -5.86
CA SER A 132 -5.11 1.34 -7.00
C SER A 132 -5.53 2.37 -8.04
N ALA A 133 -5.23 2.13 -9.31
CA ALA A 133 -5.64 3.06 -10.38
C ALA A 133 -6.10 2.33 -11.64
N SER A 134 -6.97 2.97 -12.41
CA SER A 134 -7.38 2.48 -13.73
C SER A 134 -6.54 3.11 -14.82
N ALA A 135 -6.34 2.43 -15.95
CA ALA A 135 -5.75 3.06 -17.14
C ALA A 135 -6.57 4.23 -17.68
N SER A 136 -7.88 4.27 -17.37
CA SER A 136 -8.78 5.37 -17.72
C SER A 136 -8.81 6.48 -16.67
N ASP A 137 -8.04 6.38 -15.59
CA ASP A 137 -7.94 7.40 -14.56
C ASP A 137 -7.31 8.66 -15.16
N THR A 138 -8.01 9.79 -15.05
CA THR A 138 -7.58 11.08 -15.62
C THR A 138 -6.42 11.67 -14.84
N GLU A 139 -6.35 11.45 -13.53
CA GLU A 139 -5.27 11.94 -12.68
C GLU A 139 -3.98 11.17 -12.96
N LEU A 140 -4.07 9.84 -13.09
CA LEU A 140 -2.93 9.01 -13.47
C LEU A 140 -2.38 9.41 -14.86
N GLN A 141 -3.26 9.62 -15.84
CA GLN A 141 -2.87 10.08 -17.17
C GLN A 141 -2.19 11.45 -17.14
N ARG A 142 -2.71 12.39 -16.34
CA ARG A 142 -2.15 13.73 -16.17
C ARG A 142 -0.76 13.70 -15.53
N ARG A 143 -0.58 12.92 -14.46
CA ARG A 143 0.70 12.79 -13.73
C ARG A 143 1.80 12.17 -14.58
N LEU A 144 1.49 11.12 -15.33
CA LEU A 144 2.45 10.45 -16.21
C LEU A 144 2.68 11.19 -17.52
N GLY A 145 1.76 12.08 -17.91
CA GLY A 145 1.74 12.69 -19.25
C GLY A 145 1.54 11.66 -20.36
N TRP A 146 0.91 10.51 -20.06
CA TRP A 146 0.75 9.40 -20.99
C TRP A 146 -0.70 9.23 -21.43
N SER A 147 -0.88 8.77 -22.66
CA SER A 147 -2.19 8.32 -23.13
C SER A 147 -2.62 7.05 -22.41
N ARG A 148 -3.94 6.85 -22.28
CA ARG A 148 -4.53 5.59 -21.83
C ARG A 148 -3.93 4.35 -22.49
N SER A 149 -3.75 4.37 -23.81
CA SER A 149 -3.20 3.23 -24.56
C SER A 149 -1.78 2.85 -24.09
N ARG A 150 -0.93 3.85 -23.87
CA ARG A 150 0.43 3.64 -23.34
C ARG A 150 0.40 3.08 -21.93
N ILE A 151 -0.47 3.60 -21.06
CA ILE A 151 -0.64 3.08 -19.69
C ILE A 151 -1.09 1.61 -19.73
N VAL A 152 -2.07 1.26 -20.57
CA VAL A 152 -2.52 -0.14 -20.75
C VAL A 152 -1.36 -1.04 -21.19
N GLN A 153 -0.51 -0.59 -22.11
CA GLN A 153 0.64 -1.38 -22.56
C GLN A 153 1.64 -1.65 -21.44
N VAL A 154 1.96 -0.64 -20.62
CA VAL A 154 2.89 -0.81 -19.49
C VAL A 154 2.26 -1.66 -18.38
N LEU A 155 0.97 -1.46 -18.07
CA LEU A 155 0.23 -2.30 -17.12
C LEU A 155 0.23 -3.77 -17.53
N LYS A 156 0.02 -4.08 -18.82
CA LYS A 156 0.09 -5.46 -19.31
C LYS A 156 1.48 -6.09 -19.14
N ARG A 157 2.56 -5.30 -19.29
CA ARG A 157 3.93 -5.80 -19.06
C ARG A 157 4.18 -6.08 -17.57
N LEU A 158 3.72 -5.19 -16.69
CA LEU A 158 3.81 -5.39 -15.24
C LEU A 158 2.97 -6.59 -14.78
N GLU A 159 1.73 -6.71 -15.26
CA GLU A 159 0.83 -7.84 -14.98
C GLU A 159 1.41 -9.16 -15.52
N GLY A 160 1.99 -9.15 -16.72
CA GLY A 160 2.67 -10.32 -17.29
C GLY A 160 3.90 -10.79 -16.50
N LYS A 161 4.48 -9.95 -15.65
CA LYS A 161 5.55 -10.29 -14.71
C LYS A 161 5.06 -10.58 -13.29
N GLY A 162 3.74 -10.56 -13.07
CA GLY A 162 3.15 -10.75 -11.73
C GLY A 162 3.41 -9.59 -10.77
N LEU A 163 3.83 -8.43 -11.27
CA LEU A 163 4.15 -7.26 -10.44
C LEU A 163 2.92 -6.43 -10.07
N VAL A 164 1.83 -6.61 -10.82
CA VAL A 164 0.56 -5.92 -10.64
C VAL A 164 -0.57 -6.92 -10.79
N LYS A 165 -1.60 -6.80 -9.94
CA LYS A 165 -2.88 -7.51 -10.11
C LYS A 165 -3.98 -6.57 -10.58
N SER A 166 -4.89 -7.11 -11.37
CA SER A 166 -6.08 -6.40 -11.80
C SER A 166 -7.32 -6.91 -11.08
N HIS A 167 -8.14 -5.99 -10.59
CA HIS A 167 -9.47 -6.27 -10.07
C HIS A 167 -10.49 -5.42 -10.81
N THR A 168 -11.64 -6.01 -11.10
CA THR A 168 -12.74 -5.29 -11.74
C THR A 168 -13.57 -4.62 -10.65
N SER A 169 -13.68 -3.29 -10.68
CA SER A 169 -14.60 -2.56 -9.82
C SER A 169 -15.84 -2.15 -10.61
N SER A 170 -17.00 -2.51 -10.06
CA SER A 170 -18.33 -2.06 -10.52
C SER A 170 -18.94 -1.07 -9.52
N ASN A 171 -18.13 -0.18 -8.94
CA ASN A 171 -18.66 0.85 -8.06
C ASN A 171 -19.24 2.01 -8.89
N GLY A 172 -20.52 1.90 -9.26
CA GLY A 172 -21.34 2.96 -9.83
C GLY A 172 -21.98 2.64 -11.19
N PRO A 173 -22.95 3.45 -11.65
CA PRO A 173 -23.56 3.32 -12.97
C PRO A 173 -22.52 3.61 -14.07
N GLY A 174 -22.10 2.56 -14.77
CA GLY A 174 -21.12 2.64 -15.86
C GLY A 174 -20.49 1.29 -16.18
N ALA A 175 -19.75 1.22 -17.29
CA ALA A 175 -19.02 0.02 -17.65
C ALA A 175 -17.96 -0.31 -16.58
N PRO A 176 -17.83 -1.59 -16.17
CA PRO A 176 -16.89 -2.00 -15.14
C PRO A 176 -15.46 -1.60 -15.53
N ARG A 177 -14.71 -1.07 -14.56
CA ARG A 177 -13.35 -0.59 -14.78
C ARG A 177 -12.35 -1.54 -14.14
N ARG A 178 -11.31 -1.90 -14.90
CA ARG A 178 -10.15 -2.62 -14.34
C ARG A 178 -9.29 -1.64 -13.57
N LEU A 179 -9.11 -1.94 -12.30
CA LEU A 179 -8.20 -1.26 -11.39
C LEU A 179 -6.98 -2.15 -11.20
N TYR A 180 -5.83 -1.52 -11.16
CA TYR A 180 -4.54 -2.17 -11.06
C TYR A 180 -3.87 -1.73 -9.77
N ARG A 181 -3.29 -2.70 -9.05
CA ARG A 181 -2.56 -2.50 -7.80
C ARG A 181 -1.24 -3.27 -7.87
N LEU A 182 -0.17 -2.67 -7.35
CA LEU A 182 1.10 -3.39 -7.17
C LEU A 182 0.91 -4.57 -6.22
N VAL A 183 1.49 -5.71 -6.56
CA VAL A 183 1.37 -6.87 -5.68
C VAL A 183 2.14 -6.60 -4.40
N ASP A 184 1.45 -6.83 -3.28
CA ASP A 184 2.02 -6.78 -1.96
C ASP A 184 2.58 -8.14 -1.55
N PHE A 185 3.51 -8.16 -0.60
CA PHE A 185 4.13 -9.40 -0.11
C PHE A 185 3.06 -10.42 0.34
N LEU A 186 2.01 -9.91 0.98
CA LEU A 186 0.90 -10.68 1.52
C LEU A 186 0.20 -11.58 0.50
N GLU A 187 0.20 -11.20 -0.76
CA GLU A 187 -0.57 -11.95 -1.75
C GLU A 187 0.22 -13.06 -2.46
N HIS A 188 1.44 -13.35 -1.99
CA HIS A 188 2.29 -14.46 -2.43
C HIS A 188 2.45 -15.58 -1.38
N VAL A 189 1.87 -15.43 -0.19
CA VAL A 189 1.99 -16.41 0.90
C VAL A 189 1.04 -17.61 0.72
N ASP A 190 0.03 -17.52 -0.14
CA ASP A 190 -0.82 -18.67 -0.51
C ASP A 190 -0.29 -19.37 -1.79
N ARG A 191 0.66 -20.30 -1.62
CA ARG A 191 0.87 -21.43 -2.55
C ARG A 191 1.48 -22.63 -1.86
#